data_AF-A0A438G4B3-F1
#
_entry.id   AF-A0A438G4B3-F1
#
_cell.length_a   1.000
_cell.length_b   1.000
_cell.length_c   1.000
_cell.angle_alpha   90.00
_cell.angle_beta   90.00
_cell.angle_gamma   90.00
#
_symmetry.space_group_name_H-M   'P 1'
#
loop_
_entity.id
_entity.type
_entity.pdbx_description
1 polymer ?
#
loop_
_entity_poly.entity_id
_entity_poly.type
_entity_poly.pdbx_seq_one_letter_code
_entity_poly.pdbx_strand_id
1 'polypeptide(L)'
;MANSDQIVLLDFFPSFFGIRVRLALAAKGIEYEGKEEDLIGGKSSLLLKMNPVHKKIPVLIHNGKPICESLIIVEYIDEVWKDRCPLLPSDPYQKAKAKFWADFIDKMVYPCSKKLWTAKGEEQEASKKEFLDRIKLLEGELKSYPYFGGESLGFLDIAFLPLYSRFYTFEAFGNFSIEAECPKLVAWGKRCMEEEFVSRSLPHQHKIYDFVVEFTKNVGI
;
A
#
# COMPACT_ATOMS: atom_id res chain seq x y z
N MET A 1 -1.25 30.56 -20.26
CA MET A 1 -1.65 29.96 -18.99
C MET A 1 -1.31 28.49 -19.10
N ALA A 2 -0.32 28.01 -18.35
CA ALA A 2 -0.01 26.57 -18.36
C ALA A 2 -1.25 25.85 -17.84
N ASN A 3 -1.81 24.93 -18.62
CA ASN A 3 -2.89 24.07 -18.13
C ASN A 3 -2.33 23.34 -16.89
N SER A 4 -2.93 23.58 -15.73
CA SER A 4 -2.65 22.77 -14.54
C SER A 4 -2.92 21.31 -14.88
N ASP A 5 -2.00 20.42 -14.53
CA ASP A 5 -2.17 18.98 -14.78
C ASP A 5 -3.47 18.49 -14.12
N GLN A 6 -4.34 17.86 -14.90
CA GLN A 6 -5.56 17.26 -14.38
C GLN A 6 -5.24 15.85 -13.91
N ILE A 7 -5.29 15.63 -12.60
CA ILE A 7 -4.98 14.35 -11.98
C ILE A 7 -6.22 13.84 -11.26
N VAL A 8 -6.67 12.65 -11.65
CA VAL A 8 -7.81 11.96 -11.02
C VAL A 8 -7.34 10.59 -10.54
N LEU A 9 -7.71 10.22 -9.33
CA LEU A 9 -7.43 8.90 -8.76
C LEU A 9 -8.74 8.15 -8.53
N LEU A 10 -8.95 7.05 -9.28
CA LEU A 10 -10.00 6.09 -8.97
C LEU A 10 -9.48 5.15 -7.89
N ASP A 11 -10.10 5.16 -6.71
CA ASP A 11 -9.65 4.36 -5.56
C ASP A 11 -10.84 3.92 -4.68
N PHE A 12 -10.54 3.09 -3.69
CA PHE A 12 -11.45 2.71 -2.62
C PHE A 12 -10.69 2.88 -1.29
N PHE A 13 -11.29 3.53 -0.28
CA PHE A 13 -10.58 4.01 0.90
C PHE A 13 -9.75 2.95 1.67
N PRO A 14 -10.17 1.66 1.81
CA PRO A 14 -9.38 0.66 2.51
C PRO A 14 -8.46 -0.10 1.56
N SER A 15 -8.41 0.27 0.27
CA SER A 15 -7.58 -0.37 -0.76
C SER A 15 -6.11 -0.31 -0.39
N PHE A 16 -5.53 -1.48 -0.20
CA PHE A 16 -4.11 -1.65 0.02
C PHE A 16 -3.27 -0.95 -1.07
N PHE A 17 -3.64 -1.19 -2.32
CA PHE A 17 -2.93 -0.69 -3.50
C PHE A 17 -3.17 0.80 -3.73
N GLY A 18 -4.37 1.29 -3.39
CA GLY A 18 -4.75 2.69 -3.48
C GLY A 18 -3.97 3.60 -2.54
N ILE A 19 -3.80 3.14 -1.30
CA ILE A 19 -3.00 3.84 -0.28
C ILE A 19 -1.59 4.14 -0.81
N ARG A 20 -0.96 3.24 -1.56
CA ARG A 20 0.38 3.49 -2.15
C ARG A 20 0.39 4.73 -3.04
N VAL A 21 -0.62 4.86 -3.89
CA VAL A 21 -0.74 5.99 -4.82
C VAL A 21 -1.04 7.28 -4.06
N ARG A 22 -1.91 7.23 -3.05
CA ARG A 22 -2.18 8.38 -2.17
C ARG A 22 -0.90 8.85 -1.46
N LEU A 23 -0.13 7.92 -0.90
CA LEU A 23 1.15 8.22 -0.25
C LEU A 23 2.15 8.84 -1.24
N ALA A 24 2.26 8.30 -2.45
CA ALA A 24 3.19 8.84 -3.46
C ALA A 24 2.79 10.25 -3.93
N LEU A 25 1.51 10.50 -4.19
CA LEU A 25 1.00 11.83 -4.54
C LEU A 25 1.24 12.82 -3.39
N ALA A 26 0.94 12.41 -2.15
CA ALA A 26 1.15 13.24 -0.96
C ALA A 26 2.63 13.54 -0.70
N ALA A 27 3.52 12.55 -0.84
CA ALA A 27 4.97 12.72 -0.71
C ALA A 27 5.54 13.72 -1.73
N LYS A 28 4.91 13.78 -2.93
CA LYS A 28 5.28 14.72 -3.99
C LYS A 28 4.54 16.06 -3.90
N GLY A 29 3.60 16.22 -2.97
CA GLY A 29 2.77 17.43 -2.82
C GLY A 29 1.85 17.68 -4.01
N ILE A 30 1.35 16.61 -4.63
CA ILE A 30 0.52 16.67 -5.84
C ILE A 30 -0.96 16.60 -5.48
N GLU A 31 -1.70 17.63 -5.83
CA GLU A 31 -3.16 17.66 -5.69
C GLU A 31 -3.83 16.80 -6.76
N TYR A 32 -4.93 16.14 -6.40
CA TYR A 32 -5.69 15.28 -7.29
C TYR A 32 -7.17 15.23 -6.90
N GLU A 33 -8.03 14.93 -7.86
CA GLU A 33 -9.44 14.61 -7.62
C GLU A 33 -9.57 13.12 -7.26
N GLY A 34 -9.94 12.81 -6.02
CA GLY A 34 -10.25 11.45 -5.60
C GLY A 34 -11.67 11.04 -6.00
N LYS A 35 -11.82 9.91 -6.70
CA LYS A 35 -13.12 9.30 -7.02
C LYS A 35 -13.20 7.93 -6.36
N GLU A 36 -14.06 7.86 -5.35
CA GLU A 36 -14.36 6.60 -4.65
C GLU A 36 -15.13 5.65 -5.58
N GLU A 37 -14.63 4.43 -5.73
CA GLU A 37 -15.26 3.35 -6.49
C GLU A 37 -16.00 2.39 -5.57
N ASP A 38 -17.24 2.06 -5.94
CA ASP A 38 -17.99 1.00 -5.28
C ASP A 38 -17.63 -0.37 -5.86
N LEU A 39 -16.81 -1.12 -5.15
CA LEU A 39 -16.39 -2.46 -5.58
C LEU A 39 -17.40 -3.56 -5.22
N ILE A 40 -18.41 -3.27 -4.39
CA ILE A 40 -19.43 -4.23 -3.92
C ILE A 40 -20.71 -4.08 -4.75
N GLY A 41 -21.22 -2.85 -4.88
CA GLY A 41 -22.44 -2.53 -5.63
C GLY A 41 -22.26 -2.39 -7.14
N GLY A 42 -21.01 -2.28 -7.62
CA GLY A 42 -20.69 -2.39 -9.05
C GLY A 42 -19.72 -1.32 -9.54
N LYS A 43 -18.78 -1.76 -10.40
CA LYS A 43 -17.72 -0.91 -10.95
C LYS A 43 -18.27 0.18 -11.86
N SER A 44 -17.75 1.40 -11.74
CA SER A 44 -18.18 2.51 -12.58
C SER A 44 -17.82 2.28 -14.06
N SER A 45 -18.59 2.90 -14.97
CA SER A 45 -18.26 2.91 -16.40
C SER A 45 -16.90 3.57 -16.68
N LEU A 46 -16.50 4.54 -15.85
CA LEU A 46 -15.20 5.19 -15.93
C LEU A 46 -14.07 4.21 -15.62
N LEU A 47 -14.17 3.43 -14.54
CA LEU A 47 -13.19 2.40 -14.20
C LEU A 47 -13.07 1.34 -15.30
N LEU A 48 -14.21 0.85 -15.81
CA LEU A 48 -14.22 -0.14 -16.88
C LEU A 48 -13.59 0.38 -18.19
N LYS A 49 -13.74 1.69 -18.47
CA LYS A 49 -13.11 2.36 -19.61
C LYS A 49 -11.61 2.56 -19.39
N MET A 50 -11.19 2.98 -18.20
CA MET A 50 -9.81 3.37 -17.91
C MET A 50 -8.89 2.19 -17.59
N ASN A 51 -9.44 1.07 -17.11
CA ASN A 51 -8.73 -0.20 -16.92
C ASN A 51 -9.54 -1.37 -17.51
N PRO A 52 -9.65 -1.50 -18.84
CA PRO A 52 -10.48 -2.52 -19.47
C PRO A 52 -9.95 -3.95 -19.25
N VAL A 53 -8.63 -4.09 -19.07
CA VAL A 53 -7.94 -5.39 -18.90
C VAL A 53 -8.27 -5.98 -17.53
N HIS A 54 -7.89 -5.28 -16.45
CA HIS A 54 -8.02 -5.82 -15.10
C HIS A 54 -9.30 -5.36 -14.40
N LYS A 55 -9.88 -4.23 -14.81
CA LYS A 55 -11.08 -3.63 -14.19
C LYS A 55 -10.86 -3.43 -12.68
N LYS A 56 -9.65 -3.02 -12.27
CA LYS A 56 -9.24 -2.88 -10.87
C LYS A 56 -8.80 -1.46 -10.57
N ILE A 57 -8.97 -1.06 -9.32
CA ILE A 57 -8.34 0.12 -8.72
C ILE A 57 -6.98 -0.26 -8.09
N PRO A 58 -6.08 0.71 -7.85
CA PRO A 58 -6.16 2.11 -8.26
C PRO A 58 -5.96 2.32 -9.77
N VAL A 59 -6.53 3.40 -10.29
CA VAL A 59 -6.21 3.94 -11.61
C VAL A 59 -5.90 5.42 -11.47
N LEU A 60 -4.68 5.83 -11.84
CA LEU A 60 -4.32 7.23 -11.94
C LEU A 60 -4.61 7.71 -13.35
N ILE A 61 -5.40 8.77 -13.49
CA ILE A 61 -5.69 9.40 -14.78
C ILE A 61 -4.97 10.73 -14.80
N HIS A 62 -3.90 10.82 -15.58
CA HIS A 62 -3.12 12.05 -15.75
C HIS A 62 -3.40 12.64 -17.13
N ASN A 63 -4.03 13.81 -17.18
CA ASN A 63 -4.41 14.50 -18.41
C ASN A 63 -5.21 13.58 -19.36
N GLY A 64 -6.17 12.85 -18.80
CA GLY A 64 -7.04 11.90 -19.53
C GLY A 64 -6.40 10.56 -19.87
N LYS A 65 -5.12 10.33 -19.53
CA LYS A 65 -4.40 9.08 -19.82
C LYS A 65 -4.35 8.20 -18.58
N PRO A 66 -4.85 6.95 -18.63
CA PRO A 66 -4.85 6.06 -17.48
C PRO A 66 -3.49 5.37 -17.28
N ILE A 67 -3.08 5.23 -16.02
CA ILE A 67 -1.99 4.40 -15.54
C ILE A 67 -2.59 3.44 -14.52
N CYS A 68 -2.34 2.14 -14.70
CA CYS A 68 -2.86 1.06 -13.86
C CYS A 68 -1.70 0.37 -13.11
N GLU A 69 -2.05 -0.44 -12.12
CA GLU A 69 -1.13 -1.14 -11.21
C GLU A 69 -0.38 -0.19 -10.25
N SER A 70 -0.60 -0.34 -8.95
CA SER A 70 -0.13 0.62 -7.95
C SER A 70 1.36 0.92 -7.98
N LEU A 71 2.22 -0.11 -8.12
CA LEU A 71 3.67 0.10 -8.16
C LEU A 71 4.14 0.79 -9.46
N ILE A 72 3.47 0.52 -10.58
CA ILE A 72 3.71 1.22 -11.85
C ILE A 72 3.27 2.68 -11.73
N ILE A 73 2.12 2.94 -11.09
CA ILE A 73 1.65 4.30 -10.83
C ILE A 73 2.63 5.06 -9.94
N VAL A 74 3.15 4.45 -8.87
CA VAL A 74 4.13 5.09 -7.98
C VAL A 74 5.43 5.41 -8.72
N GLU A 75 5.92 4.50 -9.56
CA GLU A 75 7.09 4.77 -10.41
C GLU A 75 6.82 5.90 -11.41
N TYR A 76 5.66 5.90 -12.07
CA TYR A 76 5.23 6.97 -12.97
C TYR A 76 5.20 8.33 -12.27
N ILE A 77 4.67 8.39 -11.04
CA ILE A 77 4.67 9.61 -10.22
C ILE A 77 6.11 10.08 -9.96
N ASP A 78 7.01 9.17 -9.61
CA ASP A 78 8.41 9.52 -9.35
C ASP A 78 9.14 10.03 -10.60
N GLU A 79 8.81 9.49 -11.77
CA GLU A 79 9.40 9.87 -13.05
C GLU A 79 8.82 11.16 -13.67
N VAL A 80 7.56 11.51 -13.39
CA VAL A 80 6.96 12.74 -13.90
C VAL A 80 7.35 13.94 -13.04
N TRP A 81 7.28 13.82 -11.71
CA TRP A 81 7.56 14.90 -10.77
C TRP A 81 8.96 14.75 -10.15
N LYS A 82 9.98 14.87 -11.01
CA LYS A 82 11.42 14.75 -10.66
C LYS A 82 12.00 15.95 -9.90
N ASP A 83 11.29 17.08 -9.91
CA ASP A 83 11.63 18.30 -9.16
C ASP A 83 11.41 18.14 -7.64
N ARG A 84 10.81 17.02 -7.22
CA ARG A 84 10.50 16.68 -5.83
C ARG A 84 11.40 15.56 -5.30
N CYS A 85 11.40 15.35 -3.98
CA CYS A 85 12.18 14.28 -3.33
C CYS A 85 11.96 12.92 -4.04
N PRO A 86 13.02 12.21 -4.45
CA PRO A 86 12.89 10.97 -5.20
C PRO A 86 12.39 9.82 -4.31
N LEU A 87 11.49 9.01 -4.83
CA LEU A 87 11.01 7.79 -4.17
C LEU A 87 11.90 6.60 -4.49
N LEU A 88 12.45 6.53 -5.70
CA LEU A 88 13.40 5.51 -6.12
C LEU A 88 14.84 6.03 -6.09
N PRO A 89 15.81 5.19 -5.69
CA PRO A 89 17.23 5.52 -5.84
C PRO A 89 17.62 5.79 -7.29
N SER A 90 18.61 6.66 -7.49
CA SER A 90 19.20 6.91 -8.81
C SER A 90 20.11 5.76 -9.26
N ASP A 91 20.82 5.12 -8.33
CA ASP A 91 21.67 3.95 -8.59
C ASP A 91 20.83 2.77 -9.14
N PRO A 92 21.19 2.21 -10.31
CA PRO A 92 20.42 1.14 -10.94
C PRO A 92 20.27 -0.12 -10.07
N TYR A 93 21.30 -0.49 -9.31
CA TYR A 93 21.26 -1.68 -8.46
C TYR A 93 20.34 -1.48 -7.26
N GLN A 94 20.47 -0.35 -6.55
CA GLN A 94 19.57 -0.02 -5.44
C GLN A 94 18.12 0.14 -5.92
N LYS A 95 17.90 0.74 -7.09
CA LYS A 95 16.57 0.83 -7.72
C LYS A 95 15.98 -0.56 -7.97
N ALA A 96 16.75 -1.46 -8.59
CA ALA A 96 16.31 -2.84 -8.84
C ALA A 96 16.00 -3.57 -7.53
N LYS A 97 16.80 -3.35 -6.48
CA LYS A 97 16.58 -3.94 -5.16
C LYS A 97 15.28 -3.46 -4.51
N ALA A 98 15.00 -2.16 -4.56
CA ALA A 98 13.74 -1.61 -4.04
C ALA A 98 12.53 -2.20 -4.78
N LYS A 99 12.60 -2.32 -6.10
CA LYS A 99 11.55 -2.94 -6.92
C LYS A 99 11.36 -4.43 -6.60
N PHE A 100 12.44 -5.18 -6.41
CA PHE A 100 12.38 -6.59 -6.01
C PHE A 100 11.59 -6.77 -4.71
N TRP A 101 11.90 -5.98 -3.69
CA TRP A 101 11.22 -6.10 -2.40
C TRP A 101 9.75 -5.63 -2.46
N ALA A 102 9.44 -4.64 -3.29
CA ALA A 102 8.05 -4.25 -3.53
C ALA A 102 7.26 -5.35 -4.24
N ASP A 103 7.87 -6.03 -5.22
CA ASP A 103 7.30 -7.21 -5.88
C ASP A 103 7.13 -8.39 -4.91
N PHE A 104 8.08 -8.59 -4.00
CA PHE A 104 7.98 -9.56 -2.92
C PHE A 104 6.78 -9.28 -2.01
N ILE A 105 6.51 -8.01 -1.66
CA ILE A 105 5.31 -7.65 -0.89
C ILE A 105 4.04 -8.08 -1.63
N ASP A 106 3.93 -7.78 -2.92
CA ASP A 106 2.74 -8.09 -3.72
C ASP A 106 2.53 -9.59 -3.92
N LYS A 107 3.60 -10.34 -4.18
CA LYS A 107 3.52 -11.77 -4.48
C LYS A 107 3.53 -12.67 -3.25
N MET A 108 4.22 -12.26 -2.18
CA MET A 108 4.52 -13.15 -1.06
C MET A 108 3.89 -12.72 0.25
N VAL A 109 3.71 -11.42 0.51
CA VAL A 109 3.18 -10.93 1.80
C VAL A 109 1.69 -10.62 1.73
N TYR A 110 1.25 -9.94 0.68
CA TYR A 110 -0.15 -9.59 0.52
C TYR A 110 -1.09 -10.83 0.52
N PRO A 111 -0.80 -11.92 -0.21
CA PRO A 111 -1.68 -13.09 -0.24
C PRO A 111 -1.86 -13.76 1.13
N CYS A 112 -0.79 -14.00 1.87
CA CYS A 112 -0.88 -14.62 3.20
C CYS A 112 -1.50 -13.67 4.23
N SER A 113 -1.21 -12.36 4.17
CA SER A 113 -1.84 -11.36 5.05
C SER A 113 -3.36 -11.28 4.87
N LYS A 114 -3.85 -11.44 3.63
CA LYS A 114 -5.28 -11.45 3.33
C LYS A 114 -5.97 -12.65 4.00
N LYS A 115 -5.33 -13.81 3.96
CA LYS A 115 -5.86 -15.04 4.57
C LYS A 115 -5.98 -14.97 6.10
N LEU A 116 -5.28 -14.06 6.77
CA LEU A 116 -5.41 -13.87 8.21
C LEU A 116 -6.82 -13.50 8.66
N TRP A 117 -7.60 -12.84 7.81
CA TRP A 117 -8.98 -12.45 8.13
C TRP A 117 -10.02 -13.10 7.21
N THR A 118 -9.61 -13.73 6.10
CA THR A 118 -10.53 -14.45 5.20
C THR A 118 -10.54 -15.98 5.33
N ALA A 119 -9.53 -16.60 5.95
CA ALA A 119 -9.47 -18.04 6.15
C ALA A 119 -9.76 -18.40 7.62
N LYS A 120 -10.02 -19.68 7.90
CA LYS A 120 -10.27 -20.21 9.25
C LYS A 120 -9.48 -21.50 9.50
N GLY A 121 -9.29 -21.86 10.77
CA GLY A 121 -8.69 -23.13 11.16
C GLY A 121 -7.25 -23.28 10.66
N GLU A 122 -6.92 -24.47 10.15
CA GLU A 122 -5.56 -24.82 9.72
C GLU A 122 -5.02 -23.90 8.62
N GLU A 123 -5.85 -23.46 7.68
CA GLU A 123 -5.41 -22.56 6.60
C GLU A 123 -5.00 -21.18 7.14
N GLN A 124 -5.73 -20.68 8.15
CA GLN A 124 -5.42 -19.41 8.79
C GLN A 124 -4.10 -19.49 9.56
N GLU A 125 -3.89 -20.57 10.33
CA GLU A 125 -2.65 -20.78 11.09
C GLU A 125 -1.42 -20.98 10.17
N ALA A 126 -1.59 -21.71 9.06
CA ALA A 126 -0.53 -21.82 8.05
C ALA A 126 -0.19 -20.44 7.44
N SER A 127 -1.21 -19.66 7.10
CA SER A 127 -1.03 -18.30 6.54
C SER A 127 -0.40 -17.34 7.54
N LYS A 128 -0.69 -17.48 8.85
CA LYS A 128 -0.05 -16.74 9.93
C LYS A 128 1.44 -17.04 10.03
N LYS A 129 1.82 -18.32 10.02
CA LYS A 129 3.24 -18.71 10.00
C LYS A 129 3.95 -18.12 8.77
N GLU A 130 3.37 -18.30 7.59
CA GLU A 130 3.92 -17.73 6.36
C GLU A 130 4.05 -16.21 6.45
N PHE A 131 3.02 -15.50 6.90
CA PHE A 131 3.05 -14.05 7.06
C PHE A 131 4.20 -13.61 7.96
N LEU A 132 4.33 -14.21 9.15
CA LEU A 132 5.41 -13.93 10.10
C LEU A 132 6.80 -14.16 9.48
N ASP A 133 6.99 -15.30 8.81
CA ASP A 133 8.26 -15.60 8.14
C ASP A 133 8.60 -14.57 7.06
N ARG A 134 7.61 -14.08 6.30
CA ARG A 134 7.83 -13.08 5.24
C ARG A 134 8.11 -11.68 5.79
N ILE A 135 7.42 -11.26 6.86
CA ILE A 135 7.69 -9.95 7.46
C ILE A 135 9.04 -9.94 8.20
N LYS A 136 9.50 -11.07 8.75
CA LYS A 136 10.86 -11.19 9.31
C LYS A 136 11.95 -10.99 8.25
N LEU A 137 11.73 -11.47 7.02
CA LEU A 137 12.63 -11.19 5.90
C LEU A 137 12.68 -9.69 5.58
N LEU A 138 11.53 -9.01 5.59
CA LEU A 138 11.47 -7.54 5.41
C LEU A 138 12.15 -6.80 6.56
N GLU A 139 11.98 -7.24 7.81
CA GLU A 139 12.67 -6.65 8.95
C GLU A 139 14.20 -6.72 8.82
N GLY A 140 14.71 -7.83 8.28
CA GLY A 140 16.13 -7.98 7.96
C GLY A 140 16.62 -7.00 6.89
N GLU A 141 15.76 -6.63 5.94
CA GLU A 141 16.10 -5.68 4.88
C GLU A 141 16.11 -4.22 5.36
N LEU A 142 15.34 -3.86 6.39
CA LEU A 142 15.33 -2.50 6.98
C LEU A 142 16.73 -2.08 7.49
N LYS A 143 17.62 -3.06 7.77
CA LYS A 143 19.01 -2.85 8.22
C LYS A 143 19.06 -1.90 9.43
N SER A 144 19.94 -0.89 9.40
CA SER A 144 20.15 0.12 10.43
C SER A 144 19.61 1.50 10.06
N TYR A 145 18.90 1.61 8.95
CA TYR A 145 18.35 2.88 8.47
C TYR A 145 16.99 3.18 9.12
N PRO A 146 16.59 4.46 9.21
CA PRO A 146 15.27 4.81 9.73
C PRO A 146 14.13 4.28 8.83
N TYR A 147 14.36 4.22 7.50
CA TYR A 147 13.41 3.78 6.48
C TYR A 147 14.06 2.76 5.52
N PHE A 148 13.24 2.04 4.75
CA PHE A 148 13.72 1.17 3.67
C PHE A 148 14.40 1.96 2.54
N GLY A 149 13.98 3.21 2.33
CA GLY A 149 14.64 4.17 1.44
C GLY A 149 15.98 4.72 1.96
N GLY A 150 16.42 4.33 3.16
CA GLY A 150 17.61 4.87 3.81
C GLY A 150 17.25 5.97 4.80
N GLU A 151 17.80 7.17 4.61
CA GLU A 151 17.56 8.34 5.47
C GLU A 151 16.16 8.96 5.31
N SER A 152 15.45 8.64 4.23
CA SER A 152 14.10 9.13 3.95
C SER A 152 13.19 8.01 3.45
N LEU A 153 11.88 8.20 3.58
CA LEU A 153 10.87 7.31 2.99
C LEU A 153 11.06 7.17 1.48
N GLY A 154 11.07 5.93 1.00
CA GLY A 154 11.22 5.61 -0.41
C GLY A 154 10.13 4.68 -0.93
N PHE A 155 10.39 4.14 -2.13
CA PHE A 155 9.47 3.29 -2.88
C PHE A 155 9.03 2.05 -2.10
N LEU A 156 9.95 1.38 -1.41
CA LEU A 156 9.64 0.19 -0.62
C LEU A 156 8.81 0.53 0.62
N ASP A 157 9.06 1.68 1.26
CA ASP A 157 8.24 2.14 2.37
C ASP A 157 6.79 2.40 1.93
N ILE A 158 6.61 3.11 0.80
CA ILE A 158 5.30 3.34 0.19
C ILE A 158 4.61 2.01 -0.14
N ALA A 159 5.35 1.02 -0.64
CA ALA A 159 4.82 -0.29 -0.96
C ALA A 159 4.35 -1.07 0.29
N PHE A 160 4.99 -0.86 1.44
CA PHE A 160 4.77 -1.63 2.67
C PHE A 160 3.82 -0.96 3.68
N LEU A 161 3.78 0.38 3.75
CA LEU A 161 2.91 1.13 4.67
C LEU A 161 1.42 0.71 4.67
N PRO A 162 0.81 0.32 3.53
CA PRO A 162 -0.55 -0.19 3.57
C PRO A 162 -0.71 -1.47 4.41
N LEU A 163 0.33 -2.31 4.56
CA LEU A 163 0.30 -3.48 5.46
C LEU A 163 0.33 -3.02 6.90
N TYR A 164 1.16 -2.03 7.23
CA TYR A 164 1.22 -1.45 8.56
C TYR A 164 -0.13 -0.92 9.03
N SER A 165 -0.91 -0.27 8.14
CA SER A 165 -2.28 0.19 8.45
C SER A 165 -3.26 -0.91 8.87
N ARG A 166 -2.89 -2.18 8.65
CA ARG A 166 -3.70 -3.37 8.94
C ARG A 166 -3.12 -4.24 10.05
N PHE A 167 -2.01 -3.85 10.68
CA PHE A 167 -1.37 -4.67 11.72
C PHE A 167 -2.33 -5.03 12.84
N TYR A 168 -3.07 -4.07 13.39
CA TYR A 168 -4.09 -4.32 14.39
C TYR A 168 -5.15 -5.33 13.91
N THR A 169 -5.61 -5.22 12.66
CA THR A 169 -6.55 -6.17 12.07
C THR A 169 -5.96 -7.58 12.01
N PHE A 170 -4.70 -7.71 11.61
CA PHE A 170 -4.03 -9.00 11.53
C PHE A 170 -3.86 -9.63 12.92
N GLU A 171 -3.41 -8.85 13.91
CA GLU A 171 -3.24 -9.30 15.28
C GLU A 171 -4.57 -9.74 15.89
N ALA A 172 -5.64 -8.96 15.71
CA ALA A 172 -6.97 -9.26 16.24
C ALA A 172 -7.58 -10.53 15.63
N PHE A 173 -7.47 -10.73 14.31
CA PHE A 173 -8.03 -11.91 13.64
C PHE A 173 -7.15 -13.16 13.77
N GLY A 174 -5.82 -13.00 13.77
CA GLY A 174 -4.86 -14.09 13.83
C GLY A 174 -4.38 -14.46 15.25
N ASN A 175 -4.81 -13.72 16.28
CA ASN A 175 -4.45 -13.91 17.68
C ASN A 175 -2.92 -14.05 17.88
N PHE A 176 -2.18 -12.99 17.55
CA PHE A 176 -0.73 -12.88 17.75
C PHE A 176 -0.29 -11.43 17.89
N SER A 177 0.99 -11.21 18.20
CA SER A 177 1.60 -9.88 18.25
C SER A 177 2.69 -9.76 17.20
N ILE A 178 2.56 -8.77 16.32
CA ILE A 178 3.60 -8.42 15.34
C ILE A 178 4.78 -7.74 16.06
N GLU A 179 4.53 -6.93 17.10
CA GLU A 179 5.60 -6.27 17.85
C GLU A 179 6.51 -7.27 18.59
N ALA A 180 5.96 -8.38 19.08
CA ALA A 180 6.74 -9.45 19.70
C ALA A 180 7.66 -10.18 18.70
N GLU A 181 7.24 -10.28 17.43
CA GLU A 181 7.94 -11.04 16.39
C GLU A 181 8.86 -10.18 15.52
N CYS A 182 8.48 -8.92 15.31
CA CYS A 182 9.13 -7.94 14.43
C CYS A 182 9.11 -6.51 15.04
N PRO A 183 9.80 -6.28 16.16
CA PRO A 183 9.76 -5.00 16.87
C PRO A 183 10.34 -3.83 16.06
N LYS A 184 11.33 -4.07 15.18
CA LYS A 184 11.91 -3.01 14.35
C LYS A 184 10.96 -2.58 13.25
N LEU A 185 10.13 -3.48 12.71
CA LEU A 185 9.06 -3.10 11.77
C LEU A 185 7.98 -2.27 12.44
N VAL A 186 7.58 -2.61 13.68
CA VAL A 186 6.61 -1.78 14.41
C VAL A 186 7.21 -0.41 14.72
N ALA A 187 8.48 -0.33 15.12
CA ALA A 187 9.18 0.93 15.34
C ALA A 187 9.32 1.74 14.03
N TRP A 188 9.59 1.08 12.90
CA TRP A 188 9.59 1.70 11.58
C TRP A 188 8.23 2.31 11.24
N GLY A 189 7.15 1.54 11.38
CA GLY A 189 5.80 2.05 11.08
C GLY A 189 5.42 3.25 11.96
N LYS A 190 5.77 3.20 13.26
CA LYS A 190 5.60 4.33 14.19
C LYS A 190 6.36 5.58 13.70
N ARG A 191 7.63 5.45 13.30
CA ARG A 191 8.41 6.55 12.71
C ARG A 191 7.80 7.08 11.41
N CYS A 192 7.34 6.20 10.53
CA CYS A 192 6.68 6.64 9.30
C CYS A 192 5.42 7.48 9.58
N MET A 193 4.70 7.22 10.67
CA MET A 193 3.54 8.01 11.06
C MET A 193 3.88 9.40 11.61
N GLU A 194 5.15 9.68 11.93
CA GLU A 194 5.62 11.02 12.31
C GLU A 194 5.68 11.96 11.09
N GLU A 195 5.71 11.40 9.88
CA GLU A 195 5.65 12.15 8.62
C GLU A 195 4.21 12.61 8.34
N GLU A 196 4.00 13.91 8.18
CA GLU A 196 2.66 14.50 8.04
C GLU A 196 1.88 13.90 6.85
N PHE A 197 2.56 13.71 5.71
CA PHE A 197 1.92 13.16 4.51
C PHE A 197 1.49 11.70 4.69
N VAL A 198 2.19 10.93 5.53
CA VAL A 198 1.84 9.53 5.84
C VAL A 198 0.63 9.49 6.75
N SER A 199 0.67 10.21 7.87
CA SER A 199 -0.43 10.23 8.86
C SER A 199 -1.74 10.75 8.28
N ARG A 200 -1.69 11.67 7.30
CA ARG A 200 -2.87 12.16 6.59
C ARG A 200 -3.41 11.20 5.53
N SER A 201 -2.55 10.40 4.90
CA SER A 201 -2.92 9.53 3.78
C SER A 201 -3.29 8.11 4.20
N LEU A 202 -2.71 7.63 5.30
CA LEU A 202 -2.88 6.28 5.81
C LEU A 202 -4.12 6.20 6.70
N PRO A 203 -5.10 5.31 6.40
CA PRO A 203 -6.26 5.13 7.27
C PRO A 203 -5.86 4.65 8.67
N HIS A 204 -6.56 5.14 9.70
CA HIS A 204 -6.37 4.67 11.07
C HIS A 204 -6.66 3.16 11.17
N GLN A 205 -5.84 2.41 11.91
CA GLN A 205 -5.91 0.94 11.92
C GLN A 205 -7.27 0.41 12.42
N HIS A 206 -7.87 1.05 13.44
CA HIS A 206 -9.21 0.69 13.91
C HIS A 206 -10.30 0.90 12.85
N LYS A 207 -10.20 1.94 12.01
CA LYS A 207 -11.16 2.16 10.91
C LYS A 207 -11.08 1.05 9.87
N ILE A 208 -9.87 0.53 9.61
CA ILE A 208 -9.70 -0.63 8.73
C ILE A 208 -10.22 -1.91 9.37
N TYR A 209 -10.00 -2.11 10.68
CA TYR A 209 -10.58 -3.23 11.40
C TYR A 209 -12.11 -3.23 11.37
N ASP A 210 -12.75 -2.10 11.67
CA ASP A 210 -14.22 -1.97 11.64
C ASP A 210 -14.78 -2.32 10.26
N PHE A 211 -14.15 -1.78 9.21
CA PHE A 211 -14.48 -2.12 7.82
C PHE A 211 -14.33 -3.61 7.54
N VAL A 212 -13.24 -4.24 7.96
CA VAL A 212 -13.00 -5.67 7.73
C VAL A 212 -14.04 -6.51 8.47
N VAL A 213 -14.38 -6.18 9.72
CA VAL A 213 -15.42 -6.86 10.50
C VAL A 213 -16.79 -6.77 9.81
N GLU A 214 -17.16 -5.59 9.31
CA GLU A 214 -18.41 -5.40 8.57
C GLU A 214 -18.39 -6.18 7.25
N PHE A 215 -17.29 -6.09 6.51
CA PHE A 215 -17.11 -6.78 5.24
C PHE A 215 -17.23 -8.29 5.40
N THR A 216 -16.51 -8.90 6.36
CA THR A 216 -16.54 -10.36 6.59
C THR A 216 -17.95 -10.84 6.94
N LYS A 217 -18.69 -10.09 7.76
CA LYS A 217 -20.11 -10.36 8.05
C LYS A 217 -20.96 -10.35 6.78
N ASN A 218 -20.79 -9.32 5.94
CA ASN A 218 -21.59 -9.15 4.72
C ASN A 218 -21.30 -10.24 3.66
N VAL A 219 -20.08 -10.76 3.60
CA VAL A 219 -19.70 -11.81 2.64
C VAL A 219 -19.74 -13.23 3.21
N GLY A 220 -20.13 -13.39 4.49
CA GLY A 220 -20.30 -14.70 5.14
C GLY A 220 -18.99 -15.44 5.44
N ILE A 221 -17.92 -14.70 5.78
CA ILE A 221 -16.58 -15.23 6.11
C ILE A 221 -16.26 -15.00 7.59
#